data_AF-A0A151BBL2-F1
#
_entry.id   AF-A0A151BBL2-F1
#
_cell.length_a   1.000
_cell.length_b   1.000
_cell.length_c   1.000
_cell.angle_alpha   90.00
_cell.angle_beta   90.00
_cell.angle_gamma   90.00
#
_symmetry.space_group_name_H-M   'P 1'
#
loop_
_entity.id
_entity.type
_entity.pdbx_description
1 polymer ?
#
loop_
_entity_poly.entity_id
_entity_poly.type
_entity_poly.pdbx_seq_one_letter_code
_entity_poly.pdbx_strand_id
1 'polypeptide(L)'
;MVLDGSGSISSDDWQTIVEGVADAIRNNLPHDGSVELTIVQFGYADPTYAKVEVGPIVITDANYEDVALQVESISQSGDMTPMAHGLYLGWKTIKESNNFTVAERQVINLATDGVPNVRNFNATDDLDGDGDVNEYDDVIAVVQNAVAEGLDELDMEGINIGSDAVNWFRDYVLYPQPGHVAPPFIPGWIMVVADAQEFADTVGEKFEVVIEGPPEKPVGGAVFPINVFAVAAPWMLAALAAIVMAVWILMKRGYIWS
;
A
#
# COMPACT_ATOMS: atom_id res chain seq x y z
N MET A 1 8.49 0.24 -5.89
CA MET A 1 7.37 0.93 -5.24
C MET A 1 6.78 1.99 -6.15
N VAL A 2 5.46 2.11 -6.15
CA VAL A 2 4.69 3.14 -6.85
C VAL A 2 3.87 3.88 -5.80
N LEU A 3 4.17 5.15 -5.58
CA LEU A 3 3.61 5.98 -4.51
C LEU A 3 2.62 6.99 -5.10
N ASP A 4 1.45 7.07 -4.47
CA ASP A 4 0.49 8.14 -4.70
C ASP A 4 0.97 9.43 -4.02
N GLY A 5 1.30 10.42 -4.83
CA GLY A 5 1.61 11.77 -4.37
C GLY A 5 0.54 12.79 -4.74
N SER A 6 -0.68 12.34 -5.07
CA SER A 6 -1.79 13.20 -5.47
C SER A 6 -2.28 14.12 -4.33
N GLY A 7 -3.11 15.09 -4.68
CA GLY A 7 -3.61 16.11 -3.77
C GLY A 7 -4.65 15.64 -2.75
N SER A 8 -5.12 14.39 -2.81
CA SER A 8 -5.94 13.78 -1.75
C SER A 8 -5.12 13.52 -0.49
N ILE A 9 -3.84 13.20 -0.66
CA ILE A 9 -2.87 13.04 0.42
C ILE A 9 -2.42 14.44 0.86
N SER A 10 -2.47 14.72 2.17
CA SER A 10 -1.97 16.00 2.68
C SER A 10 -0.45 16.07 2.59
N SER A 11 0.13 17.27 2.59
CA SER A 11 1.60 17.42 2.57
C SER A 11 2.28 16.79 3.80
N ASP A 12 1.60 16.79 4.94
CA ASP A 12 2.11 16.21 6.18
C ASP A 12 2.03 14.68 6.14
N ASP A 13 0.94 14.14 5.58
CA ASP A 13 0.80 12.70 5.33
C ASP A 13 1.82 12.20 4.30
N TRP A 14 2.06 12.97 3.23
CA TRP A 14 3.09 12.66 2.24
C TRP A 14 4.47 12.61 2.88
N GLN A 15 4.82 13.59 3.72
CA GLN A 15 6.09 13.60 4.43
C GLN A 15 6.24 12.34 5.31
N THR A 16 5.17 11.97 6.01
CA THR A 16 5.12 10.76 6.85
C THR A 16 5.34 9.48 6.01
N ILE A 17 4.70 9.39 4.83
CA ILE A 17 4.85 8.27 3.89
C ILE A 17 6.31 8.13 3.43
N VAL A 18 6.94 9.21 2.96
CA VAL A 18 8.32 9.11 2.46
C VAL A 18 9.35 8.88 3.56
N GLU A 19 9.12 9.41 4.77
CA GLU A 19 9.93 9.11 5.96
C GLU A 19 9.82 7.63 6.35
N GLY A 20 8.62 7.06 6.34
CA GLY A 20 8.40 5.63 6.60
C GLY A 20 9.11 4.73 5.59
N VAL A 21 9.01 5.06 4.29
CA VAL A 21 9.72 4.30 3.24
C VAL A 21 11.24 4.41 3.43
N ALA A 22 11.76 5.60 3.75
CA ALA A 22 13.18 5.78 4.00
C ALA A 22 13.67 5.01 5.23
N ASP A 23 12.90 5.00 6.31
CA ASP A 23 13.20 4.19 7.50
C ASP A 23 13.24 2.70 7.17
N ALA A 24 12.26 2.20 6.40
CA ALA A 24 12.25 0.81 5.94
C ALA A 24 13.44 0.46 5.05
N ILE A 25 13.91 1.39 4.20
CA ILE A 25 15.15 1.20 3.43
C ILE A 25 16.34 1.05 4.36
N ARG A 26 16.43 1.83 5.45
CA ARG A 26 17.54 1.75 6.41
C ARG A 26 17.50 0.49 7.28
N ASN A 27 16.32 0.05 7.67
CA ASN A 27 16.19 -0.89 8.78
C ASN A 27 15.69 -2.29 8.36
N ASN A 28 14.99 -2.42 7.23
CA ASN A 28 14.31 -3.66 6.85
C ASN A 28 14.74 -4.20 5.48
N LEU A 29 15.09 -3.33 4.54
CA LEU A 29 15.53 -3.76 3.21
C LEU A 29 16.98 -4.30 3.28
N PRO A 30 17.31 -5.47 2.67
CA PRO A 30 18.67 -5.99 2.67
C PRO A 30 19.66 -5.09 1.92
N HIS A 31 20.82 -4.86 2.53
CA HIS A 31 21.90 -4.03 1.98
C HIS A 31 23.03 -4.87 1.36
N ASP A 32 22.74 -6.09 0.92
CA ASP A 32 23.74 -7.05 0.43
C ASP A 32 23.81 -7.14 -1.11
N GLY A 33 23.05 -6.29 -1.81
CA GLY A 33 22.97 -6.28 -3.27
C GLY A 33 21.94 -7.25 -3.85
N SER A 34 21.13 -7.91 -3.01
CA SER A 34 20.05 -8.81 -3.46
C SER A 34 18.83 -8.09 -4.02
N VAL A 35 18.62 -6.82 -3.66
CA VAL A 35 17.44 -6.03 -4.05
C VAL A 35 17.82 -4.86 -4.93
N GLU A 36 17.13 -4.71 -6.07
CA GLU A 36 17.09 -3.47 -6.85
C GLU A 36 15.80 -2.70 -6.56
N LEU A 37 15.94 -1.45 -6.13
CA LEU A 37 14.82 -0.58 -5.78
C LEU A 37 14.58 0.45 -6.88
N THR A 38 13.30 0.63 -7.21
CA THR A 38 12.78 1.78 -7.97
C THR A 38 11.64 2.39 -7.16
N ILE A 39 11.61 3.72 -7.06
CA ILE A 39 10.47 4.48 -6.52
C ILE A 39 9.96 5.40 -7.61
N VAL A 40 8.69 5.20 -7.96
CA VAL A 40 7.92 6.09 -8.83
C VAL A 40 6.88 6.82 -7.99
N GLN A 41 6.78 8.12 -8.18
CA GLN A 41 5.65 8.91 -7.70
C GLN A 41 4.72 9.20 -8.88
N PHE A 42 3.42 9.01 -8.68
CA PHE A 42 2.39 9.60 -9.54
C PHE A 42 1.63 10.69 -8.79
N GLY A 43 0.97 11.57 -9.53
CA GLY A 43 0.29 12.74 -8.94
C GLY A 43 0.67 14.07 -9.57
N TYR A 44 1.39 14.04 -10.69
CA TYR A 44 1.76 15.23 -11.44
C TYR A 44 0.66 15.66 -12.42
N ALA A 45 0.67 16.93 -12.78
CA ALA A 45 -0.15 17.45 -13.88
C ALA A 45 0.34 16.96 -15.26
N ASP A 46 -0.50 17.19 -16.28
CA ASP A 46 -0.12 17.08 -17.69
C ASP A 46 1.12 17.94 -17.99
N PRO A 47 2.09 17.43 -18.79
CA PRO A 47 2.11 16.15 -19.49
C PRO A 47 2.88 15.04 -18.76
N THR A 48 3.26 15.23 -17.49
CA THR A 48 4.19 14.33 -16.80
C THR A 48 3.47 13.16 -16.13
N TYR A 49 2.42 13.43 -15.34
CA TYR A 49 1.60 12.47 -14.59
C TYR A 49 2.33 11.59 -13.55
N ALA A 50 3.47 10.99 -13.89
CA ALA A 50 4.33 10.20 -13.02
C ALA A 50 5.82 10.46 -13.28
N LYS A 51 6.66 10.23 -12.27
CA LYS A 51 8.10 10.43 -12.33
C LYS A 51 8.85 9.36 -11.53
N VAL A 52 9.99 8.92 -12.06
CA VAL A 52 10.95 8.10 -11.31
C VAL A 52 11.70 9.02 -10.36
N GLU A 53 11.52 8.82 -9.06
CA GLU A 53 12.16 9.62 -8.01
C GLU A 53 13.46 8.98 -7.53
N VAL A 54 13.51 7.64 -7.52
CA VAL A 54 14.69 6.84 -7.17
C VAL A 54 14.82 5.65 -8.11
N GLY A 55 16.05 5.34 -8.50
CA GLY A 55 16.39 4.09 -9.17
C GLY A 55 16.14 4.04 -10.68
N PRO A 56 16.30 2.85 -11.31
CA PRO A 56 16.65 1.57 -10.68
C PRO A 56 18.03 1.58 -10.03
N ILE A 57 18.13 1.10 -8.78
CA ILE A 57 19.40 1.04 -8.05
C ILE A 57 19.48 -0.19 -7.16
N VAL A 58 20.56 -0.95 -7.27
CA VAL A 58 20.87 -2.08 -6.38
C VAL A 58 21.26 -1.54 -5.01
N ILE A 59 20.58 -2.00 -3.96
CA ILE A 59 20.81 -1.54 -2.59
C ILE A 59 21.95 -2.32 -1.94
N THR A 60 22.89 -1.59 -1.37
CA THR A 60 24.13 -2.11 -0.77
C THR A 60 24.48 -1.35 0.50
N ASP A 61 25.34 -1.90 1.36
CA ASP A 61 25.89 -1.24 2.55
C ASP A 61 26.55 0.13 2.22
N ALA A 62 26.96 0.32 0.97
CA ALA A 62 27.63 1.54 0.53
C ALA A 62 26.67 2.67 0.11
N ASN A 63 25.40 2.38 -0.19
CA ASN A 63 24.47 3.37 -0.76
C ASN A 63 23.10 3.44 -0.11
N TYR A 64 22.70 2.51 0.76
CA TYR A 64 21.35 2.50 1.33
C TYR A 64 20.97 3.81 2.03
N GLU A 65 21.91 4.45 2.74
CA GLU A 65 21.65 5.71 3.45
C GLU A 65 21.45 6.88 2.47
N ASP A 66 22.27 6.97 1.41
CA ASP A 66 22.10 7.99 0.38
C ASP A 66 20.77 7.81 -0.36
N VAL A 67 20.36 6.55 -0.60
CA VAL A 67 19.06 6.23 -1.18
C VAL A 67 17.93 6.65 -0.24
N ALA A 68 18.00 6.30 1.05
CA ALA A 68 16.99 6.69 2.04
C ALA A 68 16.84 8.22 2.14
N LEU A 69 17.95 8.96 2.18
CA LEU A 69 17.94 10.43 2.17
C LEU A 69 17.32 11.00 0.89
N GLN A 70 17.56 10.35 -0.27
CA GLN A 70 16.90 10.73 -1.52
C GLN A 70 15.39 10.55 -1.41
N VAL A 71 14.91 9.45 -0.81
CA VAL A 71 13.48 9.19 -0.59
C VAL A 71 12.84 10.25 0.32
N GLU A 72 13.44 10.57 1.45
CA GLU A 72 12.91 11.59 2.39
C GLU A 72 12.80 12.97 1.74
N SER A 73 13.63 13.23 0.72
CA SER A 73 13.65 14.51 0.01
C SER A 73 12.63 14.60 -1.13
N ILE A 74 11.89 13.52 -1.43
CA ILE A 74 10.92 13.52 -2.53
C ILE A 74 9.81 14.52 -2.20
N SER A 75 9.68 15.54 -3.04
CA SER A 75 8.62 16.53 -2.91
C SER A 75 7.31 15.98 -3.48
N GLN A 76 6.22 16.21 -2.76
CA GLN A 76 4.87 15.86 -3.21
C GLN A 76 4.54 16.58 -4.52
N SER A 77 3.88 15.86 -5.42
CA SER A 77 3.36 16.39 -6.68
C SER A 77 2.04 17.15 -6.48
N GLY A 78 1.07 16.55 -5.80
CA GLY A 78 -0.12 17.20 -5.24
C GLY A 78 -1.25 17.51 -6.24
N ASP A 79 -1.27 16.87 -7.41
CA ASP A 79 -2.28 17.08 -8.45
C ASP A 79 -3.30 15.91 -8.49
N MET A 80 -3.79 15.53 -9.67
CA MET A 80 -4.70 14.40 -9.88
C MET A 80 -4.10 13.04 -9.45
N THR A 81 -4.82 11.94 -9.63
CA THR A 81 -4.45 10.56 -9.26
C THR A 81 -4.24 9.69 -10.53
N PRO A 82 -3.21 9.95 -11.35
CA PRO A 82 -2.93 9.23 -12.60
C PRO A 82 -2.28 7.85 -12.37
N MET A 83 -2.97 6.97 -11.65
CA MET A 83 -2.45 5.68 -11.20
C MET A 83 -1.93 4.79 -12.32
N ALA A 84 -2.64 4.73 -13.45
CA ALA A 84 -2.21 3.95 -14.61
C ALA A 84 -0.87 4.45 -15.19
N HIS A 85 -0.60 5.75 -15.13
CA HIS A 85 0.71 6.31 -15.53
C HIS A 85 1.82 5.91 -14.55
N GLY A 86 1.53 5.92 -13.25
CA GLY A 86 2.46 5.48 -12.21
C GLY A 86 2.87 4.01 -12.35
N LEU A 87 1.89 3.12 -12.49
CA LEU A 87 2.12 1.69 -12.69
C LEU A 87 2.85 1.41 -14.01
N TYR A 88 2.47 2.10 -15.10
CA TYR A 88 3.12 1.95 -16.39
C TYR A 88 4.59 2.35 -16.32
N LEU A 89 4.89 3.50 -15.72
CA LEU A 89 6.26 3.99 -15.57
C LEU A 89 7.06 3.05 -14.65
N GLY A 90 6.50 2.64 -13.51
CA GLY A 90 7.14 1.71 -12.58
C GLY A 90 7.53 0.40 -13.27
N TRP A 91 6.58 -0.21 -13.98
CA TRP A 91 6.84 -1.44 -14.73
C TRP A 91 7.86 -1.25 -15.85
N LYS A 92 7.71 -0.18 -16.65
CA LYS A 92 8.65 0.14 -17.73
C LYS A 92 10.08 0.28 -17.19
N THR A 93 10.25 0.98 -16.07
CA THR A 93 11.55 1.21 -15.45
C THR A 93 12.17 -0.08 -14.93
N ILE A 94 11.38 -0.99 -14.34
CA ILE A 94 11.84 -2.34 -13.96
C ILE A 94 12.29 -3.12 -15.20
N LYS A 95 11.45 -3.18 -16.24
CA LYS A 95 11.72 -3.94 -17.47
C LYS A 95 12.95 -3.45 -18.23
N GLU A 96 13.22 -2.15 -18.21
CA GLU A 96 14.39 -1.54 -18.86
C GLU A 96 15.68 -1.67 -18.03
N SER A 97 15.61 -2.20 -16.80
CA SER A 97 16.80 -2.46 -15.97
C SER A 97 17.66 -3.58 -16.54
N ASN A 98 18.98 -3.45 -16.41
CA ASN A 98 19.92 -4.51 -16.75
C ASN A 98 19.74 -5.76 -15.87
N ASN A 99 19.14 -5.61 -14.69
CA ASN A 99 18.90 -6.71 -13.76
C ASN A 99 17.62 -7.49 -14.07
N PHE A 100 16.74 -6.99 -14.94
CA PHE A 100 15.45 -7.62 -15.25
C PHE A 100 15.57 -9.09 -15.65
N THR A 101 16.54 -9.42 -16.51
CA THR A 101 16.71 -10.79 -17.04
C THR A 101 17.40 -11.76 -16.08
N VAL A 102 18.03 -11.27 -15.02
CA VAL A 102 18.81 -12.08 -14.06
C VAL A 102 18.18 -12.12 -12.67
N ALA A 103 17.29 -11.17 -12.35
CA ALA A 103 16.56 -11.15 -11.10
C ALA A 103 15.56 -12.31 -11.04
N GLU A 104 15.38 -12.84 -9.83
CA GLU A 104 14.51 -14.00 -9.59
C GLU A 104 13.03 -13.63 -9.57
N ARG A 105 12.71 -12.37 -9.21
CA ARG A 105 11.34 -11.84 -9.10
C ARG A 105 11.25 -10.38 -9.50
N GLN A 106 10.12 -10.00 -10.10
CA GLN A 106 9.74 -8.64 -10.45
C GLN A 106 8.47 -8.26 -9.68
N VAL A 107 8.58 -7.30 -8.76
CA VAL A 107 7.50 -6.95 -7.84
C VAL A 107 7.14 -5.48 -7.95
N ILE A 108 5.84 -5.18 -8.01
CA ILE A 108 5.29 -3.84 -7.81
C ILE A 108 4.57 -3.82 -6.46
N ASN A 109 4.87 -2.81 -5.65
CA ASN A 109 4.06 -2.48 -4.48
C ASN A 109 3.48 -1.08 -4.68
N LEU A 110 2.16 -0.96 -4.61
CA LEU A 110 1.39 0.26 -4.83
C LEU A 110 0.89 0.81 -3.48
N ALA A 111 1.14 2.09 -3.18
CA ALA A 111 0.54 2.76 -2.02
C ALA A 111 -0.33 3.94 -2.47
N THR A 112 -1.60 3.96 -2.07
CA THR A 112 -2.56 5.02 -2.46
C THR A 112 -3.70 5.17 -1.47
N ASP A 113 -4.24 6.39 -1.33
CA ASP A 113 -5.46 6.70 -0.57
C ASP A 113 -6.70 6.88 -1.45
N GLY A 114 -6.52 6.75 -2.76
CA GLY A 114 -7.47 7.21 -3.76
C GLY A 114 -7.76 6.16 -4.81
N VAL A 115 -8.52 6.61 -5.80
CA VAL A 115 -8.89 5.85 -6.99
C VAL A 115 -8.36 6.56 -8.23
N PRO A 116 -8.09 5.82 -9.33
CA PRO A 116 -7.64 6.43 -10.57
C PRO A 116 -8.61 7.52 -11.03
N ASN A 117 -8.09 8.62 -11.61
CA ASN A 117 -8.93 9.69 -12.18
C ASN A 117 -8.33 10.34 -13.45
N VAL A 118 -7.28 9.76 -14.02
CA VAL A 118 -6.66 10.23 -15.27
C VAL A 118 -6.41 9.05 -16.21
N ARG A 119 -6.91 9.19 -17.44
CA ARG A 119 -6.69 8.23 -18.53
C ARG A 119 -5.22 8.23 -19.00
N ASN A 120 -4.67 7.05 -19.24
CA ASN A 120 -3.48 6.88 -20.09
C ASN A 120 -3.81 6.26 -21.46
N PHE A 121 -5.07 5.85 -21.67
CA PHE A 121 -5.60 5.25 -22.89
C PHE A 121 -4.94 3.93 -23.30
N ASN A 122 -4.40 3.17 -22.34
CA ASN A 122 -3.94 1.80 -22.59
C ASN A 122 -5.10 0.81 -22.77
N ALA A 123 -6.25 1.06 -22.16
CA ALA A 123 -7.44 0.26 -22.38
C ALA A 123 -8.26 0.80 -23.58
N THR A 124 -8.63 -0.11 -24.47
CA THR A 124 -9.53 0.16 -25.60
C THR A 124 -10.92 -0.42 -25.43
N ASP A 125 -11.09 -1.27 -24.42
CA ASP A 125 -12.30 -2.02 -24.12
C ASP A 125 -12.58 -1.91 -22.61
N ASP A 126 -13.83 -2.16 -22.22
CA ASP A 126 -14.29 -2.25 -20.82
C ASP A 126 -13.76 -3.55 -20.22
N LEU A 127 -12.87 -3.43 -19.22
CA LEU A 127 -12.13 -4.53 -18.60
C LEU A 127 -12.67 -4.92 -17.22
N ASP A 128 -13.42 -4.05 -16.54
CA ASP A 128 -14.06 -4.38 -15.27
C ASP A 128 -15.56 -4.68 -15.36
N GLY A 129 -16.18 -4.42 -16.51
CA GLY A 129 -17.56 -4.75 -16.84
C GLY A 129 -18.58 -3.73 -16.33
N ASP A 130 -18.15 -2.50 -16.02
CA ASP A 130 -19.03 -1.43 -15.55
C ASP A 130 -19.82 -0.73 -16.69
N GLY A 131 -19.45 -0.99 -17.95
CA GLY A 131 -20.09 -0.50 -19.16
C GLY A 131 -19.43 0.72 -19.80
N ASP A 132 -18.37 1.27 -19.18
CA ASP A 132 -17.58 2.37 -19.70
C ASP A 132 -16.14 1.91 -20.01
N VAL A 133 -15.43 2.67 -20.86
CA VAL A 133 -13.97 2.54 -20.96
C VAL A 133 -13.40 3.77 -20.27
N ASN A 134 -12.72 3.60 -19.15
CA ASN A 134 -12.31 4.66 -18.23
C ASN A 134 -10.89 4.42 -17.65
N GLU A 135 -10.51 5.20 -16.64
CA GLU A 135 -9.20 5.17 -16.00
C GLU A 135 -8.94 3.94 -15.12
N TYR A 136 -10.00 3.27 -14.66
CA TYR A 136 -9.92 2.00 -13.98
C TYR A 136 -9.49 0.91 -14.98
N ASP A 137 -10.09 0.89 -16.18
CA ASP A 137 -9.66 -0.03 -17.25
C ASP A 137 -8.20 0.20 -17.65
N ASP A 138 -7.76 1.45 -17.70
CA ASP A 138 -6.37 1.79 -18.02
C ASP A 138 -5.39 1.19 -16.99
N VAL A 139 -5.75 1.18 -15.70
CA VAL A 139 -4.96 0.49 -14.66
C VAL A 139 -4.93 -1.01 -14.92
N ILE A 140 -6.07 -1.62 -15.21
CA ILE A 140 -6.18 -3.06 -15.48
C ILE A 140 -5.32 -3.43 -16.70
N ALA A 141 -5.43 -2.67 -17.79
CA ALA A 141 -4.65 -2.90 -19.01
C ALA A 141 -3.14 -2.79 -18.76
N VAL A 142 -2.70 -1.82 -17.96
CA VAL A 142 -1.29 -1.69 -17.57
C VAL A 142 -0.81 -2.92 -16.81
N VAL A 143 -1.57 -3.39 -15.82
CA VAL A 143 -1.21 -4.58 -15.04
C VAL A 143 -1.20 -5.83 -15.91
N GLN A 144 -2.22 -6.04 -16.74
CA GLN A 144 -2.28 -7.19 -17.66
C GLN A 144 -1.08 -7.22 -18.63
N ASN A 145 -0.68 -6.05 -19.15
CA ASN A 145 0.52 -5.92 -19.97
C ASN A 145 1.79 -6.26 -19.16
N ALA A 146 1.89 -5.78 -17.92
CA ALA A 146 3.03 -6.08 -17.06
C ALA A 146 3.15 -7.59 -16.75
N VAL A 147 2.04 -8.24 -16.43
CA VAL A 147 1.95 -9.69 -16.24
C VAL A 147 2.38 -10.45 -17.50
N ALA A 148 1.89 -10.05 -18.67
CA ALA A 148 2.28 -10.66 -19.95
C ALA A 148 3.77 -10.48 -20.27
N GLU A 149 4.40 -9.45 -19.69
CA GLU A 149 5.82 -9.14 -19.86
C GLU A 149 6.72 -9.71 -18.73
N GLY A 150 6.14 -10.37 -17.72
CA GLY A 150 6.89 -11.08 -16.68
C GLY A 150 6.82 -10.46 -15.29
N LEU A 151 5.77 -9.70 -14.94
CA LEU A 151 5.51 -9.29 -13.56
C LEU A 151 5.16 -10.53 -12.72
N ASP A 152 5.83 -10.69 -11.57
CA ASP A 152 5.59 -11.82 -10.67
C ASP A 152 4.57 -11.50 -9.58
N GLU A 153 4.51 -10.25 -9.13
CA GLU A 153 3.66 -9.84 -8.00
C GLU A 153 3.31 -8.35 -8.06
N LEU A 154 2.05 -8.05 -7.76
CA LEU A 154 1.55 -6.71 -7.48
C LEU A 154 0.76 -6.73 -6.19
N ASP A 155 1.33 -6.09 -5.17
CA ASP A 155 0.73 -5.90 -3.86
C ASP A 155 0.41 -4.44 -3.61
N MET A 156 -0.36 -4.18 -2.54
CA MET A 156 -0.85 -2.84 -2.27
C MET A 156 -1.04 -2.51 -0.79
N GLU A 157 -0.78 -1.25 -0.46
CA GLU A 157 -1.31 -0.56 0.70
C GLU A 157 -2.42 0.40 0.31
N GLY A 158 -3.61 0.15 0.85
CA GLY A 158 -4.72 1.09 0.78
C GLY A 158 -4.75 1.97 2.01
N ILE A 159 -4.44 3.25 1.88
CA ILE A 159 -4.40 4.21 2.99
C ILE A 159 -5.79 4.83 3.14
N ASN A 160 -6.52 4.49 4.21
CA ASN A 160 -7.86 5.01 4.49
C ASN A 160 -8.88 4.80 3.36
N ILE A 161 -8.79 3.68 2.62
CA ILE A 161 -9.68 3.39 1.49
C ILE A 161 -10.94 2.61 1.92
N GLY A 162 -12.04 2.81 1.19
CA GLY A 162 -13.32 2.13 1.42
C GLY A 162 -13.38 0.70 0.85
N SER A 163 -14.35 -0.09 1.31
CA SER A 163 -14.51 -1.49 0.90
C SER A 163 -14.69 -1.70 -0.60
N ASP A 164 -15.30 -0.75 -1.29
CA ASP A 164 -15.56 -0.86 -2.72
C ASP A 164 -14.25 -0.75 -3.51
N ALA A 165 -13.37 0.19 -3.13
CA ALA A 165 -12.03 0.30 -3.69
C ALA A 165 -11.20 -0.97 -3.37
N VAL A 166 -11.23 -1.46 -2.14
CA VAL A 166 -10.56 -2.71 -1.74
C VAL A 166 -10.99 -3.88 -2.61
N ASN A 167 -12.31 -4.03 -2.83
CA ASN A 167 -12.85 -5.09 -3.67
C ASN A 167 -12.39 -4.95 -5.12
N TRP A 168 -12.41 -3.73 -5.67
CA TRP A 168 -11.98 -3.49 -7.05
C TRP A 168 -10.49 -3.81 -7.23
N PHE A 169 -9.60 -3.33 -6.34
CA PHE A 169 -8.18 -3.67 -6.41
C PHE A 169 -7.95 -5.18 -6.32
N ARG A 170 -8.62 -5.85 -5.37
CA ARG A 170 -8.53 -7.31 -5.19
C ARG A 170 -8.91 -8.08 -6.45
N ASP A 171 -10.00 -7.66 -7.11
CA ASP A 171 -10.59 -8.40 -8.22
C ASP A 171 -9.90 -8.11 -9.55
N TYR A 172 -9.30 -6.91 -9.71
CA TYR A 172 -8.83 -6.44 -11.02
C TYR A 172 -7.37 -5.96 -11.11
N VAL A 173 -6.70 -5.65 -10.00
CA VAL A 173 -5.38 -5.00 -10.02
C VAL A 173 -4.27 -5.82 -9.37
N LEU A 174 -4.51 -6.40 -8.19
CA LEU A 174 -3.50 -7.19 -7.48
C LEU A 174 -3.06 -8.38 -8.33
N TYR A 175 -1.83 -8.84 -8.16
CA TYR A 175 -1.32 -10.00 -8.88
C TYR A 175 -0.44 -10.87 -7.98
N PRO A 176 -0.60 -12.21 -7.97
CA PRO A 176 -1.53 -13.02 -8.75
C PRO A 176 -3.03 -12.77 -8.46
N GLN A 177 -3.88 -13.04 -9.47
CA GLN A 177 -5.34 -12.87 -9.37
C GLN A 177 -6.08 -14.19 -9.09
N PRO A 178 -7.22 -14.15 -8.35
CA PRO A 178 -7.70 -12.98 -7.61
C PRO A 178 -6.80 -12.70 -6.41
N GLY A 179 -6.64 -11.43 -6.06
CA GLY A 179 -5.91 -11.07 -4.85
C GLY A 179 -6.72 -11.32 -3.57
N HIS A 180 -6.21 -10.89 -2.43
CA HIS A 180 -6.89 -11.00 -1.13
C HIS A 180 -6.46 -9.89 -0.15
N VAL A 181 -7.24 -9.72 0.91
CA VAL A 181 -6.90 -8.79 2.00
C VAL A 181 -5.92 -9.48 2.94
N ALA A 182 -4.77 -8.86 3.18
CA ALA A 182 -3.79 -9.31 4.17
C ALA A 182 -4.26 -8.99 5.60
N PRO A 183 -3.90 -9.80 6.61
CA PRO A 183 -3.15 -11.07 6.52
C PRO A 183 -4.02 -12.26 6.03
N PRO A 184 -3.43 -13.30 5.40
CA PRO A 184 -2.00 -13.56 5.24
C PRO A 184 -1.33 -12.80 4.08
N PHE A 185 0.00 -12.63 4.17
CA PHE A 185 0.81 -12.03 3.10
C PHE A 185 1.34 -13.10 2.14
N ILE A 186 0.43 -13.69 1.37
CA ILE A 186 0.77 -14.46 0.16
C ILE A 186 0.66 -13.51 -1.05
N PRO A 187 1.42 -13.71 -2.14
CA PRO A 187 1.44 -12.79 -3.27
C PRO A 187 0.06 -12.40 -3.79
N GLY A 188 -0.10 -11.13 -4.18
CA GLY A 188 -1.37 -10.56 -4.64
C GLY A 188 -2.23 -10.05 -3.48
N TRP A 189 -1.63 -9.33 -2.53
CA TRP A 189 -2.32 -8.89 -1.32
C TRP A 189 -2.56 -7.38 -1.26
N ILE A 190 -3.61 -7.00 -0.55
CA ILE A 190 -3.87 -5.62 -0.13
C ILE A 190 -3.94 -5.53 1.38
N MET A 191 -3.18 -4.61 1.96
CA MET A 191 -3.27 -4.25 3.38
C MET A 191 -3.91 -2.87 3.50
N VAL A 192 -5.04 -2.80 4.22
CA VAL A 192 -5.72 -1.53 4.48
C VAL A 192 -5.19 -0.96 5.79
N VAL A 193 -4.63 0.23 5.73
CA VAL A 193 -4.13 0.99 6.88
C VAL A 193 -5.01 2.21 7.10
N ALA A 194 -5.15 2.67 8.34
CA ALA A 194 -6.04 3.74 8.71
C ALA A 194 -5.57 5.11 8.23
N ASP A 195 -4.25 5.33 8.17
CA ASP A 195 -3.64 6.61 7.84
C ASP A 195 -2.17 6.46 7.41
N ALA A 196 -1.54 7.60 7.10
CA ALA A 196 -0.14 7.66 6.70
C ALA A 196 0.84 7.20 7.79
N GLN A 197 0.49 7.36 9.07
CA GLN A 197 1.33 6.90 10.17
C GLN A 197 1.31 5.37 10.24
N GLU A 198 0.14 4.73 10.16
CA GLU A 198 0.07 3.27 10.12
C GLU A 198 0.72 2.70 8.86
N PHE A 199 0.66 3.40 7.72
CA PHE A 199 1.48 3.07 6.55
C PHE A 199 2.97 3.07 6.90
N ALA A 200 3.48 4.18 7.47
CA ALA A 200 4.89 4.35 7.81
C ALA A 200 5.37 3.32 8.84
N ASP A 201 4.54 3.01 9.83
CA ASP A 201 4.85 2.03 10.88
C ASP A 201 4.93 0.59 10.33
N THR A 202 4.30 0.31 9.19
CA THR A 202 4.15 -1.06 8.67
C THR A 202 4.90 -1.34 7.37
N VAL A 203 5.42 -0.33 6.68
CA VAL A 203 6.12 -0.53 5.38
C VAL A 203 7.41 -1.34 5.53
N GLY A 204 8.09 -1.27 6.68
CA GLY A 204 9.25 -2.11 7.00
C GLY A 204 8.93 -3.61 7.00
N GLU A 205 7.88 -4.02 7.72
CA GLU A 205 7.45 -5.43 7.77
C GLU A 205 7.08 -5.96 6.37
N LYS A 206 6.62 -5.09 5.48
CA LYS A 206 6.23 -5.47 4.11
C LYS A 206 7.44 -5.73 3.23
N PHE A 207 8.51 -4.95 3.35
CA PHE A 207 9.74 -5.25 2.63
C PHE A 207 10.26 -6.63 3.01
N GLU A 208 10.27 -6.98 4.30
CA GLU A 208 10.66 -8.31 4.76
C GLU A 208 9.78 -9.40 4.15
N VAL A 209 8.47 -9.23 4.19
CA VAL A 209 7.49 -10.16 3.61
C VAL A 209 7.68 -10.36 2.11
N VAL A 210 7.85 -9.28 1.34
CA VAL A 210 7.98 -9.34 -0.12
C VAL A 210 9.29 -10.04 -0.50
N ILE A 211 10.37 -9.75 0.22
CA ILE A 211 11.73 -10.21 -0.09
C ILE A 211 11.95 -11.65 0.37
N GLU A 212 11.57 -11.99 1.60
CA GLU A 212 11.82 -13.31 2.19
C GLU A 212 10.69 -14.32 1.89
N GLY A 213 9.53 -13.85 1.43
CA GLY A 213 8.30 -14.62 1.30
C GLY A 213 7.54 -14.74 2.64
N PRO A 214 6.32 -15.33 2.64
CA PRO A 214 5.57 -15.49 3.88
C PRO A 214 6.42 -16.29 4.89
N PRO A 215 6.51 -15.86 6.16
CA PRO A 215 7.38 -16.49 7.13
C PRO A 215 7.09 -18.01 7.22
N GLU A 216 8.13 -18.85 7.06
CA GLU A 216 8.02 -20.32 6.96
C GLU A 216 7.36 -21.00 8.18
N LYS A 217 7.16 -20.26 9.26
CA LYS A 217 6.29 -20.50 10.42
C LYS A 217 6.01 -19.14 11.04
N PRO A 218 4.88 -18.94 11.75
CA PRO A 218 4.77 -17.80 12.66
C PRO A 218 5.99 -17.87 13.58
N VAL A 219 6.92 -16.94 13.41
CA VAL A 219 8.13 -16.88 14.22
C VAL A 219 7.64 -16.76 15.65
N GLY A 220 8.03 -17.71 16.50
CA GLY A 220 7.72 -17.71 17.91
C GLY A 220 8.42 -16.55 18.62
N GLY A 221 7.94 -15.34 18.38
CA GLY A 221 7.91 -14.22 19.32
C GLY A 221 6.44 -14.07 19.74
N ALA A 222 6.18 -13.73 20.99
CA ALA A 222 4.82 -13.68 21.51
C ALA A 222 3.90 -12.90 20.57
N VAL A 223 2.93 -13.61 19.98
CA VAL A 223 1.68 -13.00 19.54
C VAL A 223 1.12 -12.36 20.80
N PHE A 224 1.35 -11.07 21.01
CA PHE A 224 0.35 -10.31 21.73
C PHE A 224 -0.79 -10.24 20.75
N PRO A 225 -1.90 -10.97 20.96
CA PRO A 225 -3.10 -10.59 20.26
C PRO A 225 -3.28 -9.12 20.63
N ILE A 226 -3.16 -8.21 19.66
CA ILE A 226 -3.93 -6.98 19.74
C ILE A 226 -5.36 -7.48 19.72
N ASN A 227 -5.82 -7.82 20.91
CA ASN A 227 -7.21 -8.05 21.15
C ASN A 227 -7.78 -6.66 20.88
N VAL A 228 -8.48 -6.49 19.77
CA VAL A 228 -9.20 -5.25 19.50
C VAL A 228 -10.16 -4.95 20.68
N PHE A 229 -10.52 -5.99 21.45
CA PHE A 229 -11.17 -5.86 22.75
C PHE A 229 -10.28 -5.37 23.90
N ALA A 230 -8.95 -5.51 23.90
CA ALA A 230 -8.08 -4.95 24.96
C ALA A 230 -7.85 -3.44 24.82
N VAL A 231 -7.84 -2.91 23.58
CA VAL A 231 -7.75 -1.46 23.34
C VAL A 231 -9.11 -0.78 23.56
N ALA A 232 -10.23 -1.49 23.30
CA ALA A 232 -11.59 -1.01 23.56
C ALA A 232 -12.16 -1.38 24.95
N ALA A 233 -11.55 -2.31 25.69
CA ALA A 233 -12.07 -2.84 26.97
C ALA A 233 -12.24 -1.81 28.08
N PRO A 234 -11.32 -0.84 28.30
CA PRO A 234 -11.47 0.09 29.42
C PRO A 234 -12.77 0.91 29.29
N TRP A 235 -13.12 1.31 28.07
CA TRP A 235 -14.28 2.14 27.80
C TRP A 235 -15.59 1.33 27.74
N MET A 236 -15.57 0.12 27.17
CA MET A 236 -16.77 -0.73 27.14
C MET A 236 -17.17 -1.26 28.53
N LEU A 237 -16.22 -1.62 29.40
CA LEU A 237 -16.51 -2.00 30.78
C LEU A 237 -17.00 -0.81 31.62
N ALA A 238 -16.41 0.37 31.42
CA ALA A 238 -16.88 1.60 32.07
C ALA A 238 -18.31 1.98 31.63
N ALA A 239 -18.63 1.84 30.35
CA ALA A 239 -19.97 2.09 29.83
C ALA A 239 -20.99 1.09 30.38
N LEU A 240 -20.66 -0.20 30.44
CA LEU A 240 -21.55 -1.23 31.00
C LEU A 240 -21.77 -1.03 32.51
N ALA A 241 -20.72 -0.69 33.26
CA ALA A 241 -20.82 -0.40 34.70
C ALA A 241 -21.66 0.87 34.97
N ALA A 242 -21.52 1.91 34.13
CA ALA A 242 -22.34 3.12 34.23
C ALA A 242 -23.82 2.83 33.96
N ILE A 243 -24.12 2.00 32.95
CA ILE A 243 -25.50 1.58 32.63
C ILE A 243 -26.09 0.73 33.76
N VAL A 244 -25.35 -0.25 34.28
CA VAL A 244 -25.81 -1.10 35.39
C VAL A 244 -26.03 -0.29 36.67
N MET A 245 -25.15 0.66 37.00
CA MET A 245 -25.36 1.56 38.14
C MET A 245 -26.56 2.48 37.93
N ALA A 246 -26.75 3.04 36.73
CA ALA A 246 -27.91 3.88 36.44
C ALA A 246 -29.22 3.09 36.58
N VAL A 247 -29.28 1.86 36.05
CA VAL A 247 -30.44 0.97 36.17
C VAL A 247 -30.70 0.58 37.63
N TRP A 248 -29.65 0.25 38.40
CA TRP A 248 -29.79 -0.08 39.82
C TRP A 248 -30.29 1.12 40.65
N ILE A 249 -29.79 2.33 40.39
CA ILE A 249 -30.26 3.57 41.04
C ILE A 249 -31.73 3.83 40.70
N LEU A 250 -32.13 3.64 39.43
CA LEU A 250 -33.50 3.83 38.98
C LEU A 250 -34.47 2.80 39.58
N MET A 251 -34.04 1.53 39.70
CA MET A 251 -34.80 0.48 40.39
C MET A 251 -34.95 0.76 41.89
N LYS A 252 -33.87 1.16 42.58
CA LYS A 252 -33.91 1.47 44.02
C LYS A 252 -34.77 2.71 44.33
N ARG A 253 -34.90 3.63 43.37
CA ARG A 253 -35.76 4.81 43.46
C ARG A 253 -37.19 4.58 42.94
N GLY A 254 -37.53 3.36 42.51
CA GLY A 254 -38.89 2.97 42.12
C GLY A 254 -39.34 3.44 40.74
N TYR A 255 -38.42 3.81 39.85
CA TYR A 255 -38.73 4.31 38.50
C TYR A 255 -38.87 3.19 37.46
N ILE A 256 -38.38 1.98 37.74
CA ILE A 256 -38.46 0.82 36.84
C ILE A 256 -38.96 -0.38 37.66
N TRP A 257 -40.04 -1.02 37.20
CA TRP A 257 -40.63 -2.22 37.80
C TRP A 257 -40.02 -3.48 37.17
N SER A 258 -39.72 -4.50 37.98
CA SER A 258 -39.27 -5.82 37.50
C SER A 258 -40.41 -6.63 36.92
#